data_AF-A0A9E2LFF3-F1
#
_entry.id   AF-A0A9E2LFF3-F1
#
_cell.length_a   1.000
_cell.length_b   1.000
_cell.length_c   1.000
_cell.angle_alpha   90.00
_cell.angle_beta   90.00
_cell.angle_gamma   90.00
#
_symmetry.space_group_name_H-M   'P 1'
#
loop_
_entity.id
_entity.type
_entity.pdbx_description
1 polymer ?
#
loop_
_entity_poly.entity_id
_entity_poly.type
_entity_poly.pdbx_seq_one_letter_code
_entity_poly.pdbx_strand_id
1 'polypeptide(L)'
;MTEQELWAYFEGLRKEPGYPGICDRLPKEKVVQMGELLLREGISPRAQTTIMMTLAHQQRSKEALRYLKAYNRMQDDEGMKIFTQLAIEECEWWNE
;
A
#
# COMPACT_ATOMS: atom_id res chain seq x y z
N MET A 1 7.58 -6.58 20.86
CA MET A 1 6.73 -7.37 19.96
C MET A 1 7.64 -8.17 19.07
N THR A 2 7.56 -9.49 19.14
CA THR A 2 8.29 -10.40 18.26
C THR A 2 7.59 -10.49 16.90
N GLU A 3 8.28 -11.00 15.90
CA GLU A 3 7.69 -11.23 14.57
C GLU A 3 6.45 -12.14 14.64
N GLN A 4 6.50 -13.18 15.47
CA GLN A 4 5.34 -14.06 15.72
C GLN A 4 4.15 -13.33 16.36
N GLU A 5 4.41 -12.42 17.30
CA GLU A 5 3.35 -11.62 17.94
C GLU A 5 2.72 -10.64 16.95
N LEU A 6 3.51 -10.08 16.04
CA LEU A 6 3.04 -9.19 14.96
C LEU A 6 2.14 -9.94 13.97
N TRP A 7 2.53 -11.16 13.57
CA TRP A 7 1.73 -11.99 12.67
C TRP A 7 0.41 -12.44 13.29
N ALA A 8 0.42 -12.86 14.55
CA ALA A 8 -0.80 -13.23 15.26
C ALA A 8 -1.78 -12.06 15.40
N TYR A 9 -1.25 -10.84 15.56
CA TYR A 9 -2.05 -9.62 15.58
C TYR A 9 -2.74 -9.36 14.23
N PHE A 10 -2.03 -9.47 13.10
CA PHE A 10 -2.61 -9.31 11.77
C PHE A 10 -3.65 -10.39 11.42
N GLU A 11 -3.44 -11.64 11.85
CA GLU A 11 -4.45 -12.69 11.72
C GLU A 11 -5.71 -12.42 12.54
N GLY A 12 -5.55 -11.84 13.73
CA GLY A 12 -6.67 -11.41 14.58
C GLY A 12 -7.51 -10.34 13.88
N LEU A 13 -6.85 -9.33 13.32
CA LEU A 13 -7.51 -8.27 12.56
C LEU A 13 -8.27 -8.81 11.35
N ARG A 14 -7.69 -9.77 10.60
CA ARG A 14 -8.34 -10.43 9.46
C ARG A 14 -9.69 -11.10 9.78
N LYS A 15 -9.91 -11.45 11.05
CA LYS A 15 -11.13 -12.13 11.53
C LYS A 15 -12.16 -11.15 12.09
N GLU A 16 -11.85 -9.85 12.21
CA GLU A 16 -12.77 -8.86 12.75
C GLU A 16 -13.89 -8.51 11.75
N PRO A 17 -15.16 -8.43 12.20
CA PRO A 17 -16.25 -7.95 11.36
C PRO A 17 -15.99 -6.49 10.94
N GLY A 18 -15.90 -6.23 9.64
CA GLY A 18 -15.55 -4.91 9.10
C GLY A 18 -14.07 -4.75 8.74
N TYR A 19 -13.24 -5.75 9.03
CA TYR A 19 -11.96 -5.88 8.33
C TYR A 19 -12.25 -6.00 6.83
N PRO A 20 -11.62 -5.18 5.97
CA PRO A 20 -11.79 -5.30 4.53
C PRO A 20 -11.00 -6.54 4.07
N GLY A 21 -11.44 -7.73 4.49
CA GLY A 21 -10.86 -9.01 4.10
C GLY A 21 -10.89 -9.24 2.59
N ILE A 22 -11.59 -8.37 1.87
CA ILE A 22 -11.58 -8.19 0.43
C ILE A 22 -11.87 -6.70 0.21
N CYS A 23 -10.88 -5.81 0.23
CA CYS A 23 -11.06 -4.54 -0.48
C CYS A 23 -11.28 -4.93 -1.94
N ASP A 24 -12.51 -4.72 -2.45
CA ASP A 24 -12.81 -4.98 -3.86
C ASP A 24 -11.71 -4.38 -4.72
N ARG A 25 -11.16 -5.23 -5.61
CA ARG A 25 -10.09 -4.82 -6.51
C ARG A 25 -10.55 -3.59 -7.27
N LEU A 26 -9.85 -2.47 -7.09
CA LEU A 26 -10.16 -1.28 -7.85
C LEU A 26 -9.99 -1.60 -9.34
N PRO A 27 -10.84 -1.03 -10.22
CA PRO A 27 -10.60 -1.07 -11.65
C PRO A 27 -9.18 -0.61 -11.96
N LYS A 28 -8.51 -1.24 -12.93
CA LYS A 28 -7.13 -0.93 -13.30
C LYS A 28 -6.94 0.56 -13.56
N GLU A 29 -7.90 1.20 -14.18
CA GLU A 29 -7.91 2.64 -14.48
C GLU A 29 -7.84 3.48 -13.20
N LYS A 30 -8.51 3.05 -12.13
CA LYS A 30 -8.47 3.72 -10.83
C LYS A 30 -7.12 3.54 -10.14
N VAL A 31 -6.54 2.35 -10.22
CA VAL A 31 -5.17 2.09 -9.72
C VAL A 31 -4.17 2.97 -10.45
N VAL A 32 -4.28 3.09 -11.78
CA VAL A 32 -3.42 3.97 -12.58
C VAL A 32 -3.60 5.43 -12.19
N GLN A 33 -4.85 5.92 -12.10
CA GLN A 33 -5.13 7.31 -11.70
C GLN A 33 -4.56 7.64 -10.32
N MET A 34 -4.73 6.74 -9.34
CA MET A 34 -4.16 6.90 -8.01
C MET A 34 -2.64 6.88 -8.03
N GLY A 35 -2.04 5.96 -8.79
CA GLY A 35 -0.59 5.86 -8.94
C GLY A 35 0.02 7.11 -9.57
N GLU A 36 -0.57 7.65 -10.63
CA GLU A 36 -0.14 8.91 -11.25
C GLU A 36 -0.30 10.09 -10.29
N LEU A 37 -1.36 10.10 -9.48
CA LEU A 37 -1.55 11.13 -8.46
C LEU A 37 -0.49 11.05 -7.37
N LEU A 38 -0.10 9.84 -6.94
CA LEU A 38 0.93 9.63 -5.91
C LEU A 38 2.30 10.21 -6.33
N LEU A 39 2.63 10.13 -7.62
CA LEU A 39 3.89 10.63 -8.15
C LEU A 39 3.88 12.14 -8.49
N ARG A 40 2.75 12.83 -8.28
CA ARG A 40 2.62 14.25 -8.58
C ARG A 40 3.14 15.11 -7.43
N GLU A 41 3.81 16.21 -7.78
CA GLU A 41 4.17 17.25 -6.82
C GLU A 41 2.95 17.99 -6.27
N GLY A 42 3.07 18.54 -5.06
CA GLY A 42 2.02 19.37 -4.44
C GLY A 42 0.81 18.60 -3.89
N ILE A 43 0.87 17.27 -3.86
CA ILE A 43 -0.13 16.46 -3.15
C ILE A 43 0.11 16.55 -1.65
N SER A 44 -0.96 16.70 -0.87
CA SER A 44 -0.84 16.78 0.58
C SER A 44 -0.30 15.46 1.15
N PRO A 45 0.50 15.50 2.23
CA PRO A 45 1.02 14.28 2.86
C PRO A 45 -0.07 13.27 3.22
N ARG A 46 -1.21 13.76 3.73
CA ARG A 46 -2.38 12.93 4.03
C ARG A 46 -2.88 12.19 2.80
N ALA A 47 -2.99 12.86 1.66
CA ALA A 47 -3.44 12.24 0.41
C ALA A 47 -2.41 11.22 -0.10
N GLN A 48 -1.11 11.51 -0.02
CA GLN A 48 -0.05 10.55 -0.35
C GLN A 48 -0.16 9.28 0.48
N THR A 49 -0.29 9.41 1.81
CA THR A 49 -0.47 8.26 2.71
C THR A 49 -1.73 7.48 2.36
N THR A 50 -2.87 8.14 2.15
CA THR A 50 -4.13 7.46 1.78
C THR A 50 -3.99 6.69 0.47
N ILE A 51 -3.40 7.31 -0.56
CA ILE A 51 -3.22 6.69 -1.87
C ILE A 51 -2.29 5.48 -1.76
N MET A 52 -1.13 5.65 -1.12
CA MET A 52 -0.15 4.57 -0.97
C MET A 52 -0.72 3.39 -0.18
N MET A 53 -1.44 3.62 0.93
CA MET A 53 -2.12 2.55 1.66
C MET A 53 -3.24 1.89 0.84
N THR A 54 -3.94 2.66 0.00
CA THR A 54 -4.96 2.10 -0.91
C THR A 54 -4.33 1.19 -1.96
N LEU A 55 -3.18 1.60 -2.50
CA LEU A 55 -2.41 0.83 -3.48
C LEU A 55 -1.78 -0.43 -2.85
N ALA A 56 -1.30 -0.35 -1.62
CA ALA A 56 -0.69 -1.47 -0.89
C ALA A 56 -1.65 -2.67 -0.78
N HIS A 57 -2.92 -2.41 -0.54
CA HIS A 57 -3.95 -3.45 -0.42
C HIS A 57 -4.59 -3.87 -1.76
N GLN A 58 -4.04 -3.44 -2.91
CA GLN A 58 -4.55 -3.88 -4.21
C GLN A 58 -4.02 -5.28 -4.56
N GLN A 59 -4.84 -6.29 -4.29
CA GLN A 59 -4.50 -7.69 -4.55
C GLN A 59 -4.21 -7.94 -6.03
N ARG A 60 -3.15 -8.72 -6.30
CA ARG A 60 -2.72 -9.13 -7.65
C ARG A 60 -2.56 -7.95 -8.65
N SER A 61 -2.19 -6.76 -8.16
CA SER A 61 -2.08 -5.55 -8.97
C SER A 61 -0.62 -5.18 -9.26
N LYS A 62 -0.12 -5.59 -10.43
CA LYS A 62 1.23 -5.22 -10.90
C LYS A 62 1.38 -3.71 -11.06
N GLU A 63 0.30 -3.04 -11.44
CA GLU A 63 0.22 -1.59 -11.59
C GLU A 63 0.44 -0.90 -10.24
N ALA A 64 -0.26 -1.32 -9.18
CA ALA A 64 -0.07 -0.76 -7.84
C ALA A 64 1.39 -0.90 -7.38
N LEU A 65 1.94 -2.11 -7.52
CA LEU A 65 3.34 -2.39 -7.17
C LEU A 65 4.32 -1.51 -7.95
N ARG A 66 4.08 -1.28 -9.24
CA ARG A 66 4.90 -0.39 -10.08
C ARG A 66 4.91 1.03 -9.54
N TYR A 67 3.76 1.58 -9.16
CA TYR A 67 3.67 2.94 -8.65
C TYR A 67 4.28 3.10 -7.25
N LEU A 68 4.08 2.12 -6.36
CA LEU A 68 4.71 2.11 -5.04
C LEU A 68 6.25 2.09 -5.14
N LYS A 69 6.80 1.23 -6.02
CA LYS A 69 8.25 1.18 -6.31
C LYS A 69 8.80 2.46 -6.95
N ALA A 70 7.99 3.17 -7.73
CA ALA A 70 8.37 4.46 -8.30
C ALA A 70 8.36 5.55 -7.21
N TYR A 71 7.31 5.59 -6.38
CA TYR A 71 7.18 6.56 -5.29
C TYR A 71 8.32 6.42 -4.27
N ASN A 72 8.70 5.19 -3.91
CA ASN A 72 9.80 4.94 -2.99
C ASN A 72 11.13 5.52 -3.49
N ARG A 73 11.40 5.43 -4.80
CA ARG A 73 12.61 5.98 -5.43
C ARG A 73 12.66 7.50 -5.47
N MET A 74 11.52 8.17 -5.32
CA MET A 74 11.42 9.62 -5.30
C MET A 74 11.52 10.20 -3.88
N GLN A 75 11.56 9.36 -2.84
CA GLN A 75 11.62 9.86 -1.47
C GLN A 75 13.04 10.28 -1.11
N ASP A 76 13.17 11.47 -0.55
CA ASP A 76 14.39 11.93 0.13
C ASP A 76 14.32 11.71 1.65
N ASP A 77 13.11 11.60 2.19
CA ASP A 77 12.87 11.34 3.61
C ASP A 77 12.99 9.84 3.94
N GLU A 78 13.86 9.51 4.88
CA GLU A 78 14.17 8.12 5.24
C GLU A 78 12.98 7.41 5.93
N GLY A 79 12.20 8.14 6.74
CA GLY A 79 11.00 7.59 7.35
C GLY A 79 9.96 7.21 6.30
N MET A 80 9.81 8.05 5.28
CA MET A 80 8.89 7.83 4.17
C MET A 80 9.37 6.71 3.24
N LYS A 81 10.68 6.51 3.07
CA LYS A 81 11.22 5.32 2.39
C LYS A 81 10.84 4.03 3.10
N ILE A 82 11.08 3.97 4.42
CA ILE A 82 10.74 2.79 5.23
C ILE A 82 9.24 2.49 5.12
N PHE A 83 8.41 3.52 5.26
CA PHE A 83 6.97 3.33 5.24
C PHE A 83 6.44 2.95 3.84
N THR A 84 7.05 3.46 2.77
CA THR A 84 6.73 3.04 1.40
C THR A 84 7.21 1.60 1.13
N GLN A 85 8.35 1.20 1.69
CA GLN A 85 8.86 -0.18 1.58
C GLN A 85 7.91 -1.19 2.24
N LEU A 86 7.35 -0.87 3.41
CA LEU A 86 6.31 -1.70 4.04
C LEU A 86 5.06 -1.82 3.16
N ALA A 87 4.64 -0.74 2.49
CA ALA A 87 3.52 -0.77 1.55
C ALA A 87 3.80 -1.64 0.31
N ILE A 88 5.06 -1.69 -0.15
CA ILE A 88 5.51 -2.56 -1.25
C ILE A 88 5.40 -4.03 -0.82
N GLU A 89 5.93 -4.37 0.36
CA GLU A 89 5.91 -5.73 0.91
C GLU A 89 4.48 -6.23 1.11
N GLU A 90 3.61 -5.39 1.68
CA GLU A 90 2.18 -5.69 1.79
C GLU A 90 1.56 -5.97 0.40
N CYS A 91 1.86 -5.14 -0.60
CA CYS A 91 1.36 -5.35 -1.96
C CYS A 91 1.89 -6.65 -2.58
N GLU A 92 3.16 -7.01 -2.33
CA GLU A 92 3.77 -8.23 -2.82
C GLU A 92 3.13 -9.48 -2.20
N TRP A 93 2.81 -9.48 -0.91
CA TRP A 93 2.09 -10.58 -0.25
C TRP A 93 0.73 -10.88 -0.88
N TRP A 94 0.06 -9.88 -1.45
CA TRP A 94 -1.19 -10.08 -2.18
C TRP A 94 -1.01 -10.46 -3.66
N ASN A 95 0.22 -10.45 -4.18
CA ASN A 95 0.54 -10.84 -5.56
C ASN A 95 1.07 -12.28 -5.68
N GLU A 96 1.37 -12.95 -4.56
CA GLU A 96 1.63 -14.40 -4.49
C GLU A 96 0.33 -15.22 -4.68
#